data_AF-A0A8T0RRL7-F1
#
_entry.id   AF-A0A8T0RRL7-F1
#
_cell.length_a   1.000
_cell.length_b   1.000
_cell.length_c   1.000
_cell.angle_alpha   90.00
_cell.angle_beta   90.00
_cell.angle_gamma   90.00
#
_symmetry.space_group_name_H-M   'P 1'
#
loop_
_entity.id
_entity.type
_entity.pdbx_description
1 polymer ?
#
loop_
_entity_poly.entity_id
_entity_poly.type
_entity_poly.pdbx_seq_one_letter_code
_entity_poly.pdbx_strand_id
1 'polypeptide(L)' 'MPLTRCPKCPRLDPLVRCTTKRTENGNFGREFVKCESKAQAGKALKQCHFFYVVG' A
#
# COMPACT_ATOMS: atom_id res chain seq x y z
N MET A 1 4.89 -2.62 -16.13
CA MET A 1 3.59 -3.18 -15.67
C MET A 1 3.26 -2.56 -14.33
N PRO A 2 2.10 -1.91 -14.15
CA PRO A 2 1.69 -1.47 -12.83
C PRO A 2 1.46 -2.69 -11.94
N LEU A 3 2.04 -2.69 -10.73
CA LEU A 3 1.75 -3.71 -9.74
C LEU A 3 0.28 -3.55 -9.34
N THR A 4 -0.57 -4.49 -9.76
CA THR A 4 -1.99 -4.52 -9.37
C THR A 4 -2.21 -5.29 -8.07
N ARG A 5 -1.24 -6.14 -7.69
CA ARG A 5 -1.28 -6.98 -6.49
C ARG A 5 -0.03 -6.80 -5.64
N CYS A 6 -0.17 -7.01 -4.33
CA CYS A 6 0.95 -6.91 -3.38
C CYS A 6 1.91 -8.10 -3.53
N PRO A 7 3.20 -7.89 -3.84
CA PRO A 7 4.17 -8.99 -3.96
C PRO A 7 4.57 -9.61 -2.62
N LYS A 8 4.24 -8.94 -1.50
CA LYS A 8 4.58 -9.37 -0.14
C LYS A 8 3.39 -9.95 0.63
N CYS A 9 2.22 -10.05 0.01
CA CYS A 9 1.02 -10.50 0.70
C CYS A 9 0.33 -11.63 -0.08
N PRO A 10 -0.04 -12.74 0.57
CA PRO A 10 -0.80 -13.81 -0.09
C PRO A 10 -2.26 -13.41 -0.40
N ARG A 11 -2.70 -12.22 0.07
CA ARG A 11 -4.05 -11.73 -0.16
C ARG A 11 -4.18 -11.19 -1.58
N LEU A 12 -5.37 -11.37 -2.14
CA LEU A 12 -5.71 -10.93 -3.50
C LEU A 12 -6.26 -9.50 -3.55
N ASP A 13 -6.32 -8.81 -2.40
CA ASP A 13 -6.74 -7.42 -2.34
C ASP A 13 -5.87 -6.58 -3.28
N PRO A 14 -6.48 -5.71 -4.09
CA PRO A 14 -5.74 -4.82 -4.96
C PRO A 14 -4.92 -3.83 -4.14
N LEU A 15 -3.86 -3.33 -4.76
CA LEU A 15 -3.14 -2.19 -4.22
C LEU A 15 -3.94 -0.89 -4.44
N VAL A 16 -3.92 0.01 -3.47
CA VAL A 16 -4.67 1.27 -3.49
C VAL A 16 -3.74 2.42 -3.82
N ARG A 17 -4.11 3.24 -4.81
CA ARG A 17 -3.41 4.48 -5.16
C ARG A 17 -3.80 5.60 -4.19
N CYS A 18 -2.82 6.34 -3.74
CA CYS A 18 -2.95 7.40 -2.76
C CYS A 18 -2.06 8.59 -3.14
N THR A 19 -2.43 9.76 -2.62
CA THR A 19 -1.64 10.99 -2.78
C THR A 19 -1.30 11.51 -1.39
N THR A 20 -0.03 11.85 -1.19
CA THR A 20 0.45 12.45 0.05
C THR A 20 -0.11 13.86 0.21
N LYS A 21 -0.81 14.08 1.33
CA LYS A 21 -1.36 15.39 1.69
C LYS A 21 -0.46 16.16 2.67
N ARG A 22 0.57 15.51 3.22
CA ARG A 22 1.49 16.11 4.17
C ARG A 22 2.62 16.82 3.43
N THR A 23 2.93 18.04 3.88
CA THR A 23 4.02 18.86 3.35
C THR A 23 5.38 18.55 3.97
N GLU A 24 5.38 17.82 5.09
CA GLU A 24 6.61 17.39 5.75
C GLU A 24 7.46 16.55 4.80
N ASN A 25 8.75 16.85 4.75
CA ASN A 25 9.77 16.18 3.92
C ASN A 25 9.60 16.37 2.40
N GLY A 26 8.89 17.41 1.95
CA GLY A 26 8.79 17.73 0.51
C GLY A 26 7.99 16.72 -0.32
N ASN A 27 7.18 15.89 0.34
CA ASN A 27 6.40 14.84 -0.32
C ASN A 27 5.02 15.30 -0.76
N PHE A 28 4.61 16.55 -0.57
CA PHE A 28 3.25 17.00 -0.91
C PHE A 28 2.91 16.70 -2.38
N GLY A 29 1.73 16.12 -2.62
CA GLY A 29 1.24 15.82 -3.96
C GLY A 29 1.85 14.59 -4.64
N ARG A 30 2.83 13.92 -4.00
CA ARG A 30 3.39 12.68 -4.54
C ARG A 30 2.38 11.54 -4.53
N GLU A 31 2.34 10.80 -5.62
CA GLU A 31 1.54 9.60 -5.74
C GLU A 31 2.29 8.39 -5.20
N PHE A 32 1.58 7.52 -4.48
CA PHE A 32 2.11 6.26 -4.02
C PHE A 32 1.00 5.20 -4.06
N VAL A 33 1.41 3.95 -4.09
CA VAL A 33 0.51 2.81 -4.08
C VAL A 33 0.83 1.98 -2.84
N LYS A 34 -0.19 1.58 -2.08
CA LYS A 34 -0.04 0.80 -0.84
C LYS A 34 -0.95 -0.41 -0.79
N CYS A 35 -0.54 -1.42 -0.05
CA CYS A 35 -1.41 -2.54 0.33
C CYS A 35 -2.26 -2.14 1.55
N GLU A 36 -3.58 -2.30 1.46
CA GLU A 36 -4.50 -2.01 2.57
C GLU A 36 -5.01 -3.26 3.29
N SER A 37 -4.45 -4.43 2.98
CA SER A 37 -4.83 -5.67 3.63
C SER A 37 -4.69 -5.60 5.15
N LYS A 38 -5.83 -5.69 5.83
CA LYS A 38 -5.94 -5.68 7.29
C LYS A 38 -5.60 -7.03 7.91
N ALA A 39 -5.32 -7.03 9.21
CA ALA A 39 -5.26 -8.27 9.97
C ALA A 39 -6.59 -9.03 9.84
N GLN A 40 -6.53 -10.35 9.69
CA GLN A 40 -7.72 -11.21 9.64
C GLN A 40 -7.82 -11.97 10.96
N ALA A 41 -8.86 -11.68 11.75
CA ALA A 41 -9.13 -12.41 12.98
C ALA A 41 -9.25 -13.91 12.68
N GLY A 42 -8.64 -14.76 13.52
CA GLY A 42 -8.60 -16.21 13.31
C GLY A 42 -7.57 -16.69 12.27
N LYS A 43 -6.82 -15.80 11.63
CA LYS A 43 -5.65 -16.15 10.81
C LYS A 43 -4.40 -15.44 11.35
N ALA A 44 -3.24 -16.09 11.29
CA ALA A 44 -1.96 -15.48 11.66
C ALA A 44 -1.45 -14.41 10.66
N LEU A 45 -2.35 -13.77 9.91
CA LEU A 45 -2.03 -12.78 8.90
C LEU A 45 -2.10 -11.37 9.49
N LYS A 46 -0.94 -10.73 9.65
CA LYS A 46 -0.81 -9.34 10.13
C LYS A 46 -1.17 -8.32 9.05
N GLN A 47 -1.37 -7.06 9.45
CA GLN A 47 -1.52 -5.95 8.51
C GLN A 47 -0.29 -5.86 7.61
N CYS A 48 -0.52 -5.63 6.31
CA CYS A 48 0.57 -5.41 5.37
C CYS A 48 0.98 -3.93 5.37
N HIS A 49 2.29 -3.67 5.33
CA HIS A 49 2.86 -2.32 5.27
C HIS A 49 3.59 -2.05 3.94
N PHE A 50 3.33 -2.87 2.93
CA PHE A 50 3.94 -2.66 1.61
C PHE A 50 3.40 -1.39 0.96
N PHE A 51 4.31 -0.57 0.46
CA PHE A 51 4.01 0.55 -0.42
C PHE A 51 5.16 0.77 -1.40
N TYR A 52 4.88 1.48 -2.50
CA TYR A 52 5.90 2.04 -3.38
C TYR A 52 5.43 3.40 -3.92
N VAL A 53 6.38 4.29 -4.19
CA VAL A 53 6.10 5.61 -4.75
C VAL A 53 5.89 5.47 -6.26
N VAL A 54 4.84 6.09 -6.77
CA VAL A 54 4.64 6.23 -8.23
C VAL A 54 5.53 7.41 -8.62
N GLY A 55 6.50 7.13 -9.49
CA GLY A 55 7.52 8.11 -9.92
C GLY A 55 6.91 9.40 -10.44
#